data_AF-A0A6M5YAE4-F1
#
_entry.id   AF-A0A6M5YAE4-F1
#
_cell.length_a   1.000
_cell.length_b   1.000
_cell.length_c   1.000
_cell.angle_alpha   90.00
_cell.angle_beta   90.00
_cell.angle_gamma   90.00
#
_symmetry.space_group_name_H-M   'P 1'
#
loop_
_entity.id
_entity.type
_entity.pdbx_description
1 polymer ?
#
loop_
_entity_poly.entity_id
_entity_poly.type
_entity_poly.pdbx_seq_one_letter_code
_entity_poly.pdbx_strand_id
1 'polypeptide(L)'
;MISLVDEAKPDRIFELETRRGERFRMPLWQLMNHTVNYSTYHRGQLAKMVRMLEHKPVATDMVIYFQNGLLNRGKETISSSR
;
A
#
# COMPACT_ATOMS: atom_id res chain seq x y z
N MET A 1 3.97 -11.71 2.30
CA MET A 1 2.51 -11.91 2.25
C MET A 1 1.98 -11.61 3.64
N ILE A 2 1.52 -10.37 3.88
CA ILE A 2 0.81 -10.04 5.13
C ILE A 2 -0.64 -10.49 4.89
N SER A 3 -1.01 -11.65 5.43
CA SER A 3 -2.41 -11.98 5.65
C SER A 3 -2.88 -11.29 6.94
N LEU A 4 -4.20 -11.19 7.12
CA LEU A 4 -4.94 -10.78 8.34
C LEU A 4 -5.37 -9.29 8.39
N VAL A 5 -6.55 -9.00 7.84
CA VAL A 5 -7.39 -7.88 8.30
C VAL A 5 -8.86 -8.32 8.35
N ASP A 6 -9.15 -9.45 9.01
CA ASP A 6 -10.53 -9.79 9.38
C ASP A 6 -10.73 -9.78 10.91
N GLU A 7 -9.65 -9.88 11.69
CA GLU A 7 -9.64 -9.71 13.15
C GLU A 7 -8.59 -8.67 13.62
N ALA A 8 -8.34 -7.63 12.82
CA ALA A 8 -7.34 -6.63 13.21
C ALA A 8 -7.78 -5.93 14.50
N LYS A 9 -6.97 -6.08 15.57
CA LYS A 9 -7.07 -5.29 16.81
C LYS A 9 -6.21 -4.04 16.62
N PRO A 10 -6.73 -2.93 16.05
CA PRO A 10 -5.93 -1.78 15.64
C PRO A 10 -5.13 -1.18 16.81
N ASP A 11 -5.70 -1.24 18.02
CA ASP A 11 -5.09 -0.69 19.24
C ASP A 11 -4.13 -1.66 19.93
N ARG A 12 -3.96 -2.88 19.41
CA ARG A 12 -2.96 -3.82 19.94
C ARG A 12 -1.58 -3.20 19.82
N ILE A 13 -0.91 -3.06 20.97
CA ILE A 13 0.46 -2.56 21.04
C ILE A 13 1.45 -3.65 20.63
N PHE A 14 2.39 -3.28 19.75
CA PHE A 14 3.52 -4.10 19.35
C PHE A 14 4.81 -3.48 19.90
N GLU A 15 5.68 -4.34 20.45
CA GLU A 15 7.05 -4.00 20.81
C GLU A 15 7.97 -4.31 19.64
N LEU A 16 8.77 -3.33 19.26
CA LEU A 16 9.63 -3.39 18.09
C LEU A 16 11.04 -2.93 18.48
N GLU A 17 12.02 -3.48 17.79
CA GLU A 17 13.43 -3.10 17.93
C GLU A 17 13.96 -2.69 16.55
N THR A 18 14.59 -1.53 16.47
CA THR A 18 15.23 -1.08 15.23
C THR A 18 16.52 -1.87 15.00
N ARG A 19 17.08 -1.79 13.78
CA ARG A 19 18.42 -2.33 13.49
C ARG A 19 19.54 -1.72 14.34
N ARG A 20 19.28 -0.61 15.02
CA ARG A 20 20.21 0.07 15.92
C ARG A 20 20.01 -0.33 17.38
N GLY A 21 19.11 -1.28 17.67
CA GLY A 21 18.78 -1.74 19.02
C GLY A 21 17.80 -0.84 19.77
N GLU A 22 17.24 0.19 19.13
CA GLU A 22 16.28 1.10 19.79
C GLU A 22 14.92 0.42 19.89
N ARG A 23 14.36 0.38 21.10
CA ARG A 23 13.06 -0.22 21.36
C ARG A 23 11.95 0.81 21.38
N PHE A 24 10.83 0.49 20.73
CA PHE A 24 9.66 1.33 20.70
C PHE A 24 8.36 0.52 20.71
N ARG A 25 7.26 1.18 21.08
CA ARG A 25 5.94 0.60 21.23
C ARG A 25 4.94 1.39 20.42
N MET A 26 4.20 0.73 19.54
CA MET A 26 3.18 1.39 18.71
C MET A 26 1.96 0.48 18.52
N PRO A 27 0.73 1.02 18.49
CA PRO A 27 -0.45 0.27 18.08
C PRO A 27 -0.36 -0.14 16.60
N LEU A 28 -1.00 -1.25 16.25
CA LEU A 28 -1.03 -1.79 14.88
C LEU A 28 -1.41 -0.75 13.84
N TRP A 29 -2.42 0.07 14.12
CA TRP A 29 -2.89 1.08 13.17
C TRP A 29 -1.80 2.10 12.80
N GLN A 30 -0.95 2.49 13.76
CA GLN A 30 0.17 3.40 13.48
C GLN A 30 1.23 2.75 12.61
N LEU A 31 1.52 1.47 12.84
CA LEU A 31 2.47 0.71 12.02
C LEU A 31 1.99 0.57 10.58
N MET A 32 0.71 0.24 10.39
CA MET A 32 0.12 0.15 9.06
C MET A 32 0.13 1.50 8.33
N ASN A 33 -0.25 2.59 9.02
CA ASN A 33 -0.16 3.94 8.47
C ASN A 33 1.26 4.34 8.11
N HIS A 34 2.24 4.00 8.95
CA HIS A 34 3.65 4.25 8.67
C HIS A 34 4.09 3.53 7.39
N THR A 35 3.72 2.25 7.21
CA THR A 35 4.04 1.49 5.99
C THR A 35 3.46 2.16 4.74
N VAL A 36 2.17 2.51 4.74
CA VAL A 36 1.51 3.16 3.60
C VAL A 36 2.15 4.53 3.28
N ASN A 37 2.44 5.32 4.31
CA ASN A 37 3.08 6.62 4.16
C ASN A 37 4.50 6.48 3.59
N TYR A 38 5.30 5.57 4.13
CA TYR A 38 6.67 5.31 3.69
C TYR A 38 6.73 4.86 2.22
N SER A 39 5.82 3.95 1.83
CA SER A 39 5.70 3.55 0.42
C SER A 39 5.33 4.73 -0.50
N THR A 40 4.41 5.60 -0.06
CA THR A 40 4.02 6.79 -0.84
C THR A 40 5.15 7.80 -0.97
N TYR A 41 5.93 8.01 0.09
CA TYR A 41 7.11 8.87 0.07
C TYR A 41 8.15 8.39 -0.95
N HIS A 42 8.55 7.12 -0.90
CA HIS A 42 9.53 6.56 -1.84
C HIS A 42 9.03 6.54 -3.29
N ARG A 43 7.74 6.27 -3.49
CA ARG A 43 7.10 6.38 -4.80
C ARG A 43 7.17 7.79 -5.35
N GLY A 44 6.99 8.81 -4.51
CA GLY A 44 7.18 10.22 -4.87
C GLY A 44 8.63 10.54 -5.29
N GLN A 45 9.62 10.01 -4.58
CA GLN A 45 11.04 10.16 -4.95
C GLN A 45 11.33 9.55 -6.33
N LEU A 46 10.84 8.34 -6.59
CA LEU A 46 11.01 7.69 -7.90
C LEU A 46 10.27 8.44 -9.01
N ALA A 47 9.03 8.89 -8.76
CA ALA A 47 8.28 9.68 -9.74
C ALA A 47 9.00 10.99 -10.10
N LYS A 48 9.68 11.62 -9.12
CA LYS A 48 10.54 12.78 -9.39
C LYS A 48 11.71 12.39 -10.28
N MET A 49 12.40 11.28 -10.00
CA MET A 49 13.53 10.81 -10.81
C MET A 49 13.12 10.51 -12.26
N VAL A 50 11.99 9.85 -12.47
CA VAL A 50 11.45 9.58 -13.81
C VAL A 50 11.16 10.88 -14.58
N ARG A 51 10.62 11.90 -13.90
CA ARG A 51 10.42 13.23 -14.52
C ARG A 51 11.73 13.93 -14.89
N MET A 52 12.78 13.79 -14.07
CA MET A 52 14.10 14.35 -14.39
C MET A 52 14.73 13.71 -15.64
N LEU A 53 14.33 12.48 -15.97
CA LEU A 53 14.69 11.79 -17.21
C LEU A 53 13.72 12.11 -18.36
N GLU A 54 12.92 13.17 -18.25
CA GLU A 54 11.92 13.60 -19.23
C GLU A 54 10.85 12.55 -19.56
N HIS A 55 10.67 11.55 -18.69
CA HIS A 55 9.64 10.53 -18.82
C HIS A 55 8.44 10.81 -17.91
N LYS A 56 7.28 10.26 -18.30
CA LYS A 56 6.04 10.33 -17.51
C LYS A 56 6.01 9.15 -16.50
N PRO A 57 5.94 9.41 -15.18
CA PRO A 57 5.76 8.35 -14.20
C PRO A 57 4.42 7.63 -14.38
N VAL A 58 4.43 6.31 -14.15
CA VAL A 58 3.20 5.50 -14.18
C VAL A 58 2.28 5.88 -13.02
N ALA A 59 0.99 6.02 -13.31
CA ALA A 59 -0.03 6.24 -12.29
C ALA A 59 -0.16 4.99 -11.42
N THR A 60 0.08 5.17 -10.13
CA THR A 60 0.14 4.09 -9.12
C THR A 60 -0.76 4.43 -7.92
N ASP A 61 -1.73 5.31 -8.16
CA ASP A 61 -2.65 5.77 -7.13
C ASP A 61 -3.59 4.66 -6.66
N MET A 62 -3.92 4.69 -5.37
CA MET A 62 -4.72 3.65 -4.72
C MET A 62 -6.18 3.71 -5.18
N VAL A 63 -6.73 4.90 -5.42
CA VAL A 63 -8.09 5.07 -5.97
C VAL A 63 -8.14 4.48 -7.37
N ILE A 64 -7.14 4.76 -8.21
CA ILE A 64 -7.03 4.16 -9.56
C ILE A 64 -6.94 2.63 -9.49
N TYR A 65 -6.15 2.08 -8.57
CA TYR A 65 -6.06 0.63 -8.38
C TYR A 65 -7.42 0.02 -8.03
N PHE A 66 -8.14 0.59 -7.06
CA PHE A 66 -9.45 0.08 -6.67
C PHE A 66 -10.50 0.27 -7.76
N GLN A 67 -10.54 1.42 -8.42
CA GLN A 67 -11.46 1.66 -9.53
C GLN A 67 -11.19 0.69 -10.70
N ASN A 68 -9.94 0.53 -11.12
CA ASN A 68 -9.60 -0.38 -12.23
C ASN A 68 -9.76 -1.86 -11.88
N GLY A 69 -9.45 -2.24 -10.64
CA GLY A 69 -9.68 -3.60 -10.13
C GLY A 69 -11.17 -3.94 -9.96
N LEU A 70 -12.03 -2.95 -9.70
CA LEU A 70 -13.49 -3.12 -9.72
C LEU A 70 -14.03 -3.18 -11.15
N LEU A 71 -13.49 -2.38 -12.07
CA LEU A 71 -13.89 -2.41 -13.49
C LEU A 71 -13.52 -3.73 -14.18
N ASN A 72 -12.41 -4.36 -13.81
CA ASN A 72 -12.03 -5.66 -14.37
C ASN A 72 -12.84 -6.84 -13.80
N ARG A 73 -13.35 -6.75 -12.56
CA ARG A 73 -14.24 -7.77 -11.99
C ARG A 73 -15.64 -7.81 -12.62
N GLY A 74 -16.08 -6.72 -13.25
CA GLY A 74 -17.34 -6.68 -14.00
C GLY A 74 -17.28 -7.29 -15.40
N LYS A 75 -16.08 -7.59 -15.92
CA LYS A 75 -15.90 -8.13 -17.29
C LYS A 75 -15.82 -9.65 -17.36
N GLU A 76 -15.61 -10.35 -16.24
CA GLU A 76 -15.54 -11.82 -16.23
C GLU A 76 -16.93 -12.50 -16.20
N THR A 77 -17.98 -11.78 -15.81
CA THR A 77 -19.34 -12.36 -15.69
C THR A 77 -20.11 -12.44 -17.01
N ILE A 78 -19.69 -11.75 -18.07
CA ILE A 78 -20.45 -11.65 -19.34
C ILE A 78 -19.89 -12.58 -20.45
N SER A 79 -18.81 -13.32 -20.18
CA SER A 79 -18.18 -14.20 -21.19
C SER A 79 -18.50 -15.70 -21.05
N SER A 80 -19.40 -16.11 -20.15
CA SER A 80 -19.79 -17.53 -19.97
C SER A 80 -21.26 -17.77 -20.29
N SER A 81 -21.72 -17.30 -21.45
CA SER A 81 -23.00 -17.73 -22.03
C SER A 81 -22.94 -17.73 -23.55
N ARG A 82 -22.24 -18.72 -24.10
CA ARG A 82 -22.49 -19.29 -25.43
C ARG A 82 -22.28 -20.78 -25.39
#